data_AF-A0A3C1PNP0-F1
#
_entry.id   AF-A0A3C1PNP0-F1
#
_cell.length_a   1.000
_cell.length_b   1.000
_cell.length_c   1.000
_cell.angle_alpha   90.00
_cell.angle_beta   90.00
_cell.angle_gamma   90.00
#
_symmetry.space_group_name_H-M   'P 1'
#
loop_
_entity.id
_entity.type
_entity.pdbx_description
1 polymer ?
#
loop_
_entity_poly.entity_id
_entity_poly.type
_entity_poly.pdbx_seq_one_letter_code
_entity_poly.pdbx_strand_id
1 'polypeptide(L)'
;SEIGTWEFEISTKEWYPRSSKVIPDSDFELMHTSGNAYLFAISQADSIDKSMLEFAAIEKFNNALANAKLLRRTDETIKNANFMRIAFTGFEGDKEVVYDGVFYTGKQGTLQIFIRAEKQFYDQNTEFITQTFQQIYLKQ
;
A
#
# COMPACT_ATOMS: atom_id res chain seq x y z
N SER A 1 -24.55 8.76 -0.47
CA SER A 1 -23.81 7.81 -1.31
C SER A 1 -22.98 6.97 -0.36
N GLU A 2 -23.22 5.66 -0.33
CA GLU A 2 -22.36 4.76 0.45
C GLU A 2 -20.97 4.79 -0.17
N ILE A 3 -19.96 5.03 0.67
CA ILE A 3 -18.56 4.79 0.32
C ILE A 3 -18.47 3.31 -0.02
N GLY A 4 -17.78 2.98 -1.11
CA GLY A 4 -17.59 1.59 -1.51
C GLY A 4 -17.00 0.79 -0.35
N THR A 5 -17.61 -0.33 0.01
CA THR A 5 -17.03 -1.22 1.03
C THR A 5 -15.94 -2.05 0.36
N TRP A 6 -14.73 -1.95 0.87
CA TRP A 6 -13.58 -2.71 0.37
C TRP A 6 -13.38 -3.96 1.21
N GLU A 7 -13.20 -5.10 0.56
CA GLU A 7 -12.78 -6.34 1.21
C GLU A 7 -11.35 -6.68 0.82
N PHE A 8 -10.63 -7.19 1.80
CA PHE A 8 -9.25 -7.58 1.68
C PHE A 8 -9.06 -8.92 2.38
N GLU A 9 -8.59 -9.91 1.64
CA GLU A 9 -8.22 -11.22 2.19
C GLU A 9 -6.71 -11.32 2.31
N ILE A 10 -6.23 -11.57 3.53
CA ILE A 10 -4.81 -11.79 3.81
C ILE A 10 -4.62 -12.97 4.76
N SER A 11 -3.54 -13.71 4.54
CA SER A 11 -3.13 -14.81 5.41
C SER A 11 -2.87 -14.33 6.83
N THR A 12 -3.70 -14.75 7.77
CA THR A 12 -3.52 -14.47 9.22
C THR A 12 -2.41 -15.30 9.86
N LYS A 13 -1.78 -16.22 9.12
CA LYS A 13 -0.60 -16.97 9.60
C LYS A 13 0.67 -16.12 9.59
N GLU A 14 0.75 -15.17 8.66
CA GLU A 14 1.94 -14.36 8.41
C GLU A 14 1.72 -12.90 8.80
N TRP A 15 0.46 -12.47 8.89
CA TRP A 15 0.09 -11.12 9.25
C TRP A 15 -0.85 -11.12 10.44
N TYR A 16 -0.62 -10.19 11.37
CA TYR A 16 -1.49 -9.99 12.51
C TYR A 16 -1.84 -8.50 12.67
N PRO A 17 -3.04 -8.18 13.18
CA PRO A 17 -3.43 -6.80 13.46
C PRO A 17 -2.42 -6.15 14.41
N ARG A 18 -1.95 -4.96 14.03
CA ARG A 18 -1.06 -4.20 14.88
C ARG A 18 -1.86 -3.52 15.99
N SER A 19 -1.41 -3.67 17.24
CA SER A 19 -2.09 -3.08 18.41
C SER A 19 -1.93 -1.55 18.52
N SER A 20 -0.88 -0.99 17.90
CA SER A 20 -0.60 0.45 17.87
C SER A 20 -0.43 0.91 16.43
N LYS A 21 -1.21 1.91 16.00
CA LYS A 21 -1.06 2.51 14.67
C LYS A 21 0.26 3.28 14.56
N VAL A 22 0.98 3.07 13.47
CA VAL A 22 2.13 3.90 13.06
C VAL A 22 1.70 5.00 12.09
N ILE A 23 0.66 4.73 11.31
CA ILE A 23 0.05 5.64 10.36
C ILE A 23 -1.28 6.11 10.97
N PRO A 24 -1.35 7.35 11.52
CA PRO A 24 -2.52 7.83 12.24
C PRO A 24 -3.83 7.72 11.45
N ASP A 25 -3.75 8.00 10.14
CA ASP A 25 -4.91 8.05 9.24
C ASP A 25 -5.26 6.69 8.60
N SER A 26 -4.55 5.61 8.96
CA SER A 26 -4.89 4.28 8.44
C SER A 26 -6.22 3.78 8.99
N ASP A 27 -6.98 3.05 8.19
CA ASP A 27 -8.17 2.34 8.65
C ASP A 27 -7.74 1.12 9.48
N PHE A 28 -6.77 0.36 8.96
CA PHE A 28 -6.16 -0.78 9.63
C PHE A 28 -4.67 -0.90 9.31
N GLU A 29 -3.95 -1.58 10.19
CA GLU A 29 -2.55 -1.94 10.02
C GLU A 29 -2.31 -3.40 10.39
N LEU A 30 -1.48 -4.07 9.61
CA LEU A 30 -1.02 -5.43 9.85
C LEU A 30 0.49 -5.43 9.95
N MET A 31 1.03 -6.21 10.88
CA MET A 31 2.46 -6.46 11.02
C MET A 31 2.76 -7.89 10.55
N HIS A 32 3.82 -8.05 9.77
CA HIS A 32 4.30 -9.38 9.40
C HIS A 32 4.94 -10.05 10.63
N THR A 33 4.81 -11.37 10.78
CA THR A 33 5.34 -12.13 11.93
C THR A 33 6.86 -11.99 12.13
N SER A 34 7.60 -11.72 11.07
CA SER A 34 9.05 -11.43 11.13
C SER A 34 9.38 -10.04 11.70
N GLY A 35 8.43 -9.11 11.74
CA GLY A 35 8.66 -7.71 12.12
C GLY A 35 9.29 -6.84 11.02
N ASN A 36 9.63 -7.42 9.86
CA ASN A 36 10.36 -6.72 8.79
C ASN A 36 9.44 -6.02 7.77
N ALA A 37 8.13 -6.21 7.90
CA ALA A 37 7.15 -5.58 7.03
C ALA A 37 5.87 -5.24 7.77
N TYR A 38 5.23 -4.15 7.37
CA TYR A 38 3.87 -3.81 7.79
C TYR A 38 3.06 -3.36 6.59
N LEU A 39 1.77 -3.67 6.62
CA LEU A 39 0.78 -3.28 5.65
C LEU A 39 -0.19 -2.31 6.31
N PHE A 40 -0.61 -1.27 5.60
CA PHE A 40 -1.67 -0.39 6.05
C PHE A 40 -2.57 0.03 4.90
N ALA A 41 -3.83 0.30 5.22
CA ALA A 41 -4.81 0.79 4.27
C ALA A 41 -5.38 2.14 4.73
N ILE A 42 -5.67 3.02 3.77
CA ILE A 42 -6.35 4.29 3.96
C ILE A 42 -7.46 4.37 2.91
N SER A 43 -8.69 4.56 3.35
CA SER A 43 -9.85 4.82 2.50
C SER A 43 -10.39 6.22 2.76
N GLN A 44 -10.80 6.90 1.69
CA GLN A 44 -11.37 8.25 1.78
C GLN A 44 -12.62 8.33 0.90
N ALA A 45 -13.65 9.01 1.40
CA ALA A 45 -14.92 9.18 0.69
C ALA A 45 -14.79 10.02 -0.59
N ASP A 46 -13.79 10.91 -0.61
CA ASP A 46 -13.59 11.84 -1.72
C ASP A 46 -12.89 11.15 -2.89
N SER A 47 -13.41 11.39 -4.08
CA SER A 47 -12.75 11.01 -5.33
C SER A 47 -11.62 12.00 -5.61
N ILE A 48 -10.39 11.60 -5.30
CA ILE A 48 -9.18 12.35 -5.64
C ILE A 48 -8.73 11.94 -7.04
N ASP A 49 -8.33 12.90 -7.86
CA ASP A 49 -7.76 12.62 -9.17
C ASP A 49 -6.53 11.71 -9.05
N LYS A 50 -6.41 10.74 -9.96
CA LYS A 50 -5.32 9.76 -9.96
C LYS A 50 -3.94 10.42 -9.99
N SER A 51 -3.78 11.49 -10.76
CA SER A 51 -2.51 12.22 -10.85
C SER A 51 -2.16 12.96 -9.56
N MET A 52 -3.17 13.43 -8.82
CA MET A 52 -2.97 14.04 -7.51
C MET A 52 -2.55 12.99 -6.47
N LEU A 53 -3.15 11.78 -6.51
CA LEU A 53 -2.70 10.67 -5.66
C LEU A 53 -1.26 10.25 -5.99
N GLU A 54 -0.92 10.17 -7.29
CA GLU A 54 0.43 9.86 -7.74
C GLU A 54 1.42 10.91 -7.21
N PHE A 55 1.13 12.19 -7.40
CA PHE A 55 1.96 13.29 -6.89
C PHE A 55 2.13 13.22 -5.37
N ALA A 56 1.04 13.07 -4.62
CA ALA A 56 1.06 12.99 -3.17
C ALA A 56 1.84 11.77 -2.66
N ALA A 57 1.73 10.61 -3.33
CA ALA A 57 2.51 9.43 -3.00
C ALA A 57 4.00 9.67 -3.21
N ILE A 58 4.40 10.22 -4.36
CA ILE A 58 5.80 10.52 -4.68
C ILE A 58 6.37 11.51 -3.67
N GLU A 59 5.64 12.58 -3.36
CA GLU A 59 6.05 13.57 -2.36
C GLU A 59 6.22 12.94 -0.98
N LYS A 60 5.25 12.14 -0.54
CA LYS A 60 5.31 11.43 0.74
C LYS A 60 6.54 10.53 0.83
N PHE A 61 6.87 9.80 -0.23
CA PHE A 61 8.04 8.92 -0.22
C PHE A 61 9.37 9.67 -0.24
N ASN A 62 9.46 10.77 -1.00
CA ASN A 62 10.64 11.62 -0.99
C ASN A 62 10.90 12.24 0.40
N ASN A 63 9.84 12.51 1.15
CA ASN A 63 9.94 13.03 2.52
C ASN A 63 10.22 11.92 3.56
N ALA A 64 9.71 10.71 3.35
CA ALA A 64 9.86 9.59 4.28
C ALA A 64 11.21 8.87 4.15
N LEU A 65 11.82 8.86 2.96
CA LEU A 65 13.00 8.06 2.66
C LEU A 65 14.20 8.94 2.31
N ALA A 66 15.33 8.69 2.95
CA ALA A 66 16.60 9.22 2.47
C ALA A 66 16.98 8.50 1.16
N ASN A 67 17.46 9.27 0.17
CA ASN A 67 17.84 8.78 -1.16
C ASN A 67 16.73 7.97 -1.85
N ALA A 68 15.48 8.44 -1.75
CA ALA A 68 14.33 7.82 -2.41
C ALA A 68 14.56 7.60 -3.92
N LYS A 69 14.23 6.41 -4.40
CA LYS A 69 14.29 6.03 -5.82
C LYS A 69 13.01 5.31 -6.21
N LEU A 70 12.41 5.74 -7.32
CA LEU A 70 11.29 5.03 -7.91
C LEU A 70 11.76 3.66 -8.43
N LEU A 71 11.15 2.59 -7.94
CA LEU A 71 11.37 1.22 -8.41
C LEU A 71 10.36 0.83 -9.49
N ARG A 72 9.10 1.19 -9.32
CA ARG A 72 8.01 0.79 -10.21
C ARG A 72 6.90 1.83 -10.24
N ARG A 73 6.32 2.01 -11.42
CA ARG A 73 5.05 2.67 -11.62
C ARG A 73 4.29 1.91 -12.71
N THR A 74 3.18 1.29 -12.36
CA THR A 74 2.35 0.49 -13.28
C THR A 74 0.87 0.82 -13.10
N ASP A 75 0.13 0.73 -14.20
CA ASP A 75 -1.33 0.71 -14.14
C ASP A 75 -1.77 -0.76 -14.26
N GLU A 76 -2.60 -1.21 -13.32
CA GLU A 76 -2.99 -2.61 -13.18
C GLU A 76 -4.51 -2.71 -13.09
N THR A 77 -5.11 -3.63 -13.84
CA THR A 77 -6.53 -3.94 -13.70
C THR A 77 -6.67 -5.17 -12.80
N ILE A 78 -7.26 -4.99 -11.62
CA ILE A 78 -7.54 -6.06 -10.66
C ILE A 78 -9.05 -6.21 -10.55
N LYS A 79 -9.60 -7.38 -10.89
CA LYS A 79 -11.03 -7.71 -10.77
C LYS A 79 -11.97 -6.60 -11.31
N ASN A 80 -11.66 -6.08 -12.51
CA ASN A 80 -12.39 -5.01 -13.22
C ASN A 80 -12.27 -3.59 -12.65
N ALA A 81 -11.41 -3.37 -11.65
CA ALA A 81 -11.05 -2.04 -11.16
C ALA A 81 -9.63 -1.68 -11.61
N ASN A 82 -9.44 -0.41 -12.00
CA ASN A 82 -8.14 0.09 -12.41
C ASN A 82 -7.42 0.67 -11.19
N PHE A 83 -6.26 0.10 -10.91
CA PHE A 83 -5.37 0.53 -9.87
C PHE A 83 -4.10 1.12 -10.48
N MET A 84 -3.45 1.95 -9.69
CA MET A 84 -2.09 2.40 -9.92
C MET A 84 -1.21 1.74 -8.87
N ARG A 85 -0.09 1.15 -9.27
CA ARG A 85 0.90 0.62 -8.34
C ARG A 85 2.17 1.43 -8.43
N ILE A 86 2.66 1.89 -7.30
CA ILE A 86 3.89 2.68 -7.21
C ILE A 86 4.77 2.08 -6.13
N ALA A 87 6.03 1.79 -6.45
CA ALA A 87 7.01 1.32 -5.49
C ALA A 87 8.23 2.23 -5.47
N PHE A 88 8.73 2.50 -4.26
CA PHE A 88 9.95 3.26 -3.99
C PHE A 88 10.89 2.46 -3.09
N THR A 89 12.19 2.61 -3.30
CA THR A 89 13.24 2.19 -2.36
C THR A 89 13.96 3.40 -1.80
N GLY A 90 14.51 3.25 -0.60
CA GLY A 90 15.33 4.27 0.03
C GLY A 90 15.72 3.84 1.42
N PHE A 91 16.16 4.78 2.26
CA PHE A 91 16.67 4.47 3.59
C PHE A 91 15.82 5.09 4.69
N GLU A 92 15.49 4.29 5.70
CA GLU A 92 14.95 4.72 6.99
C GLU A 92 16.04 4.49 8.05
N GLY A 93 16.78 5.55 8.39
CA GLY A 93 18.00 5.40 9.17
C GLY A 93 19.07 4.65 8.40
N ASP A 94 19.55 3.53 8.94
CA ASP A 94 20.55 2.65 8.33
C ASP A 94 19.95 1.50 7.51
N LYS A 95 18.62 1.38 7.48
CA LYS A 95 17.92 0.28 6.82
C LYS A 95 17.43 0.68 5.44
N GLU A 96 17.79 -0.09 4.42
CA GLU A 96 17.15 0.02 3.11
C GLU A 96 15.77 -0.62 3.15
N VAL A 97 14.75 0.11 2.69
CA VAL A 97 13.35 -0.29 2.73
C VAL A 97 12.67 -0.04 1.39
N VAL A 98 11.62 -0.80 1.15
CA VAL A 98 10.70 -0.62 0.02
C VAL A 98 9.35 -0.23 0.57
N TYR A 99 8.78 0.83 -0.02
CA TYR A 99 7.36 1.12 0.07
C TYR A 99 6.72 0.76 -1.26
N ASP A 100 5.77 -0.17 -1.26
CA ASP A 100 5.01 -0.60 -2.43
C ASP A 100 3.54 -0.33 -2.16
N GLY A 101 2.93 0.53 -2.98
CA GLY A 101 1.59 1.03 -2.78
C GLY A 101 0.70 0.73 -3.98
N VAL A 102 -0.55 0.36 -3.72
CA VAL A 102 -1.62 0.22 -4.70
C VAL A 102 -2.72 1.22 -4.40
N PHE A 103 -3.13 1.95 -5.42
CA PHE A 103 -4.03 3.09 -5.33
C PHE A 103 -5.21 2.89 -6.26
N TYR A 104 -6.41 3.06 -5.73
CA TYR A 104 -7.65 3.13 -6.49
C TYR A 104 -8.25 4.53 -6.36
N THR A 105 -8.82 4.99 -7.47
CA THR A 105 -9.72 6.14 -7.48
C THR A 105 -10.97 5.79 -8.28
N GLY A 106 -12.13 6.16 -7.75
CA GLY A 106 -13.40 5.95 -8.41
C GLY A 106 -14.53 6.78 -7.78
N LYS A 107 -15.72 6.65 -8.34
CA LYS A 107 -16.91 7.40 -7.90
C LYS A 107 -17.29 7.17 -6.44
N GLN A 108 -16.79 6.10 -5.84
CA GLN A 108 -17.11 5.67 -4.48
C GLN A 108 -16.02 6.07 -3.47
N GLY A 109 -14.99 6.81 -3.90
CA GLY A 109 -13.88 7.28 -3.07
C GLY A 109 -12.52 6.82 -3.57
N THR A 110 -11.53 6.92 -2.70
CA THR A 110 -10.16 6.46 -2.95
C THR A 110 -9.77 5.39 -1.94
N LEU A 111 -8.92 4.46 -2.38
CA LEU A 111 -8.30 3.45 -1.53
C LEU A 111 -6.80 3.46 -1.79
N GLN A 112 -6.02 3.46 -0.72
CA GLN A 112 -4.57 3.38 -0.77
C GLN A 112 -4.14 2.25 0.16
N ILE A 113 -3.46 1.24 -0.39
CA ILE A 113 -2.91 0.13 0.40
C ILE A 113 -1.41 0.10 0.17
N PHE A 114 -0.66 0.08 1.26
CA PHE A 114 0.79 0.13 1.23
C PHE A 114 1.38 -1.03 2.01
N ILE A 115 2.49 -1.54 1.49
CA ILE A 115 3.41 -2.41 2.20
C ILE A 115 4.72 -1.66 2.35
N ARG A 116 5.15 -1.46 3.59
CA ARG A 116 6.53 -1.09 3.92
C ARG A 116 7.25 -2.37 4.30
N ALA A 117 8.37 -2.67 3.66
CA ALA A 117 9.21 -3.83 3.97
C ALA A 117 10.70 -3.45 3.97
N GLU A 118 11.51 -4.11 4.80
CA GLU A 118 12.96 -4.08 4.61
C GLU A 118 13.31 -4.67 3.23
N LYS A 119 14.29 -4.10 2.53
CA LYS A 119 14.57 -4.42 1.12
C LYS A 119 14.82 -5.91 0.88
N GLN A 120 15.62 -6.53 1.73
CA GLN A 120 15.91 -7.97 1.64
C GLN A 120 14.63 -8.82 1.78
N PHE A 121 13.74 -8.46 2.70
CA PHE A 121 12.45 -9.14 2.87
C PHE A 121 11.57 -8.95 1.63
N TYR A 122 11.50 -7.72 1.10
CA TYR A 122 10.73 -7.41 -0.10
C TYR A 122 11.18 -8.25 -1.31
N ASP A 123 12.49 -8.31 -1.56
CA ASP A 123 13.05 -9.04 -2.71
C ASP A 123 12.74 -10.55 -2.63
N GLN A 124 12.80 -11.13 -1.43
CA GLN A 124 12.49 -12.54 -1.21
C GLN A 124 10.98 -12.86 -1.29
N ASN A 125 10.12 -11.86 -1.09
CA ASN A 125 8.66 -12.05 -0.96
C ASN A 125 7.87 -11.24 -2.01
N THR A 126 8.50 -10.84 -3.12
CA THR A 126 7.86 -9.97 -4.13
C THR A 126 6.59 -10.59 -4.73
N GLU A 127 6.59 -11.90 -4.96
CA GLU A 127 5.42 -12.62 -5.47
C GLU A 127 4.27 -12.60 -4.44
N PHE A 128 4.56 -12.92 -3.19
CA PHE A 128 3.58 -12.89 -2.10
C PHE A 128 2.99 -11.49 -1.87
N ILE A 129 3.82 -10.45 -1.90
CA ILE A 129 3.39 -9.04 -1.81
C ILE A 129 2.46 -8.71 -2.98
N THR A 130 2.80 -9.16 -4.19
CA THR A 130 1.95 -8.94 -5.36
C THR A 130 0.61 -9.67 -5.26
N GLN A 131 0.61 -10.92 -4.80
CA GLN A 131 -0.62 -11.69 -4.55
C GLN A 131 -1.48 -11.03 -3.47
N THR A 132 -0.86 -10.46 -2.43
CA THR A 132 -1.56 -9.71 -1.38
C THR A 132 -2.39 -8.57 -1.99
N PHE A 133 -1.82 -7.79 -2.92
CA PHE A 133 -2.58 -6.75 -3.62
C PHE A 133 -3.68 -7.27 -4.54
N GLN A 134 -3.51 -8.44 -5.15
CA GLN A 134 -4.53 -9.04 -6.03
C GLN A 134 -5.78 -9.53 -5.27
N GLN A 135 -5.70 -9.67 -3.95
CA GLN A 135 -6.85 -9.99 -3.11
C GLN A 135 -7.71 -8.77 -2.74
N ILE A 136 -7.33 -7.56 -3.18
CA ILE A 136 -8.14 -6.36 -2.99
C ILE A 136 -9.30 -6.38 -3.98
N TYR A 137 -10.54 -6.22 -3.52
CA TYR A 137 -11.67 -5.99 -4.41
C TYR A 137 -12.73 -5.08 -3.79
N LEU A 138 -13.41 -4.37 -4.69
CA LEU A 138 -14.56 -3.55 -4.36
C LEU A 138 -15.78 -4.45 -4.20
N LYS A 139 -16.46 -4.37 -3.06
CA LYS A 139 -17.76 -5.02 -2.88
C LYS A 139 -18.80 -4.20 -3.65
N GLN A 140 -19.44 -4.82 -4.64
CA GLN A 140 -20.53 -4.22 -5.41
C GLN A 140 -21.83 -4.17 -4.61
#